data_AF-A0A345IRM2-F1
#
_entry.id   AF-A0A345IRM2-F1
#
_cell.length_a   1.000
_cell.length_b   1.000
_cell.length_c   1.000
_cell.angle_alpha   90.00
_cell.angle_beta   90.00
_cell.angle_gamma   90.00
#
_symmetry.space_group_name_H-M   'P 1'
#
loop_
_entity.id
_entity.type
_entity.pdbx_description
1 polymer ?
#
loop_
_entity_poly.entity_id
_entity_poly.type
_entity_poly.pdbx_seq_one_letter_code
_entity_poly.pdbx_strand_id
1 'polypeptide(L)' 'MSESQITKLEKAGEFPQRFALTNRTVAWNLDEVEAWLDKQQAENTGRTPDYSPDVRQRKQRPVQERAA' A
#
# COMPACT_ATOMS: atom_id res chain seq x y z
N MET A 1 -0.55 -1.27 3.36
CA MET A 1 -1.43 -1.54 2.20
C MET A 1 -2.62 -2.35 2.68
N SER A 2 -3.84 -2.03 2.24
CA SER A 2 -5.07 -2.75 2.62
C SER A 2 -5.47 -3.73 1.50
N GLU A 3 -6.10 -4.86 1.85
CA GLU A 3 -6.69 -5.81 0.89
C GLU A 3 -7.67 -5.12 -0.09
N SER A 4 -8.30 -4.03 0.34
CA SER A 4 -9.17 -3.19 -0.49
C SER A 4 -8.44 -2.45 -1.62
N GLN A 5 -7.16 -2.13 -1.44
CA GLN A 5 -6.32 -1.55 -2.51
C GLN A 5 -5.94 -2.63 -3.51
N ILE A 6 -5.62 -3.84 -3.04
CA ILE A 6 -5.25 -4.97 -3.91
C ILE A 6 -6.42 -5.28 -4.87
N THR A 7 -7.65 -5.36 -4.35
CA THR A 7 -8.84 -5.61 -5.21
C THR A 7 -9.13 -4.47 -6.19
N LYS A 8 -8.85 -3.22 -5.82
CA LYS A 8 -8.99 -2.07 -6.73
C LYS A 8 -7.96 -2.11 -7.86
N LEU A 9 -6.71 -2.44 -7.54
CA LEU A 9 -5.63 -2.56 -8.52
C LEU A 9 -5.84 -3.76 -9.45
N GLU A 10 -6.34 -4.88 -8.93
CA GLU A 10 -6.77 -6.02 -9.75
C GLU A 10 -7.89 -5.62 -10.73
N LYS A 11 -8.88 -4.82 -10.28
CA LYS A 11 -9.97 -4.36 -11.14
C LYS A 11 -9.51 -3.36 -12.21
N ALA A 12 -8.48 -2.57 -11.91
CA ALA A 12 -7.87 -1.64 -12.86
C ALA A 12 -6.95 -2.34 -13.88
N GLY A 13 -6.65 -3.64 -13.69
CA GLY A 13 -5.72 -4.38 -14.55
C GLY A 13 -4.25 -3.95 -14.38
N GLU A 14 -3.96 -3.16 -13.35
CA GLU A 14 -2.61 -2.66 -13.06
C GLU A 14 -1.85 -3.57 -12.09
N PHE A 15 -2.48 -4.62 -11.57
CA PHE A 15 -1.85 -5.58 -10.67
C PHE A 15 -1.53 -6.90 -11.38
N PRO A 16 -0.38 -7.54 -11.10
CA PRO A 16 0.00 -8.84 -11.67
C PRO A 16 -1.09 -9.90 -11.53
N GLN A 17 -1.20 -10.78 -12.53
CA GLN A 17 -2.27 -11.77 -12.56
C GLN A 17 -2.07 -12.82 -11.46
N ARG A 18 -3.02 -12.87 -10.50
CA ARG A 18 -2.99 -13.85 -9.42
C ARG A 18 -3.25 -15.27 -9.92
N PHE A 19 -2.52 -16.25 -9.39
CA PHE A 19 -2.87 -17.66 -9.53
C PHE A 19 -2.87 -18.37 -8.18
N ALA A 20 -3.80 -19.31 -8.00
CA ALA A 20 -3.90 -20.07 -6.76
C ALA A 20 -2.88 -21.20 -6.79
N LEU A 21 -1.89 -21.14 -5.89
CA LEU A 21 -0.95 -22.24 -5.66
C LEU A 21 -1.66 -23.39 -4.90
N THR A 22 -2.52 -23.01 -3.95
CA THR A 22 -3.40 -23.91 -3.20
C THR A 22 -4.72 -23.19 -2.88
N ASN A 23 -5.70 -23.90 -2.29
CA ASN A 23 -7.00 -23.32 -1.88
C ASN A 23 -6.86 -22.07 -0.99
N ARG A 24 -5.74 -21.91 -0.25
CA ARG A 24 -5.51 -20.76 0.64
C ARG A 24 -4.33 -19.89 0.23
N THR A 25 -3.52 -20.32 -0.74
CA THR A 25 -2.30 -19.61 -1.12
C THR A 25 -2.43 -19.07 -2.53
N VAL A 26 -2.40 -17.74 -2.63
CA VAL A 26 -2.35 -17.01 -3.89
C VAL A 26 -0.91 -16.58 -4.11
N ALA A 27 -0.40 -16.81 -5.32
CA ALA A 27 0.94 -16.42 -5.74
C ALA A 27 0.88 -15.51 -6.97
N TRP A 28 1.99 -14.81 -7.20
CA TRP A 28 2.23 -13.95 -8.35
C TRP A 28 3.56 -14.33 -9.00
N ASN A 29 3.70 -14.07 -10.30
CA ASN A 29 4.98 -14.24 -10.98
C ASN A 29 5.96 -13.15 -10.53
N LEU A 30 7.21 -13.55 -10.27
CA LEU A 30 8.25 -12.64 -9.81
C LEU A 30 8.49 -11.50 -10.81
N ASP A 31 8.68 -11.83 -12.10
CA ASP A 31 8.98 -10.85 -13.15
C ASP A 31 7.88 -9.79 -13.29
N GLU A 32 6.61 -10.20 -13.16
CA GLU A 32 5.47 -9.27 -13.24
C GLU A 32 5.40 -8.34 -12.02
N VAL A 33 5.70 -8.87 -10.83
CA VAL A 33 5.75 -8.09 -9.59
C VAL A 33 6.91 -7.11 -9.60
N GLU A 34 8.09 -7.51 -10.09
CA GLU A 34 9.25 -6.63 -10.21
C GLU A 34 8.98 -5.48 -11.19
N ALA A 35 8.49 -5.78 -12.40
CA ALA A 35 8.15 -4.74 -13.38
C ALA A 35 7.04 -3.79 -12.89
N TRP A 36 6.09 -4.31 -12.09
CA TRP A 36 5.06 -3.49 -11.45
C TRP A 36 5.64 -2.60 -10.34
N LEU A 37 6.53 -3.14 -9.49
CA LEU A 37 7.22 -2.39 -8.44
C LEU A 37 8.06 -1.27 -9.04
N ASP A 38 8.76 -1.50 -10.14
CA ASP A 38 9.56 -0.48 -10.82
C ASP A 38 8.69 0.66 -11.37
N LYS A 39 7.55 0.34 -11.99
CA LYS A 39 6.56 1.36 -12.43
C LYS A 39 6.02 2.15 -11.26
N GLN A 40 5.60 1.46 -10.20
CA GLN A 40 5.09 2.11 -9.01
C GLN A 40 6.16 2.96 -8.35
N GLN A 41 7.40 2.51 -8.29
CA GLN A 41 8.52 3.28 -7.76
C GLN A 41 8.77 4.51 -8.64
N ALA A 42 8.75 4.41 -9.97
CA ALA A 42 8.86 5.56 -10.86
C ALA A 42 7.73 6.58 -10.66
N GLU A 43 6.50 6.12 -10.47
CA GLU A 43 5.32 6.99 -10.23
C GLU A 43 5.28 7.58 -8.81
N ASN A 44 5.79 6.87 -7.81
CA ASN A 44 5.80 7.30 -6.40
C ASN A 44 7.15 7.86 -5.93
N THR A 45 8.18 7.92 -6.77
CA THR A 45 9.49 8.49 -6.38
C THR A 45 9.30 9.95 -6.01
N GLY A 46 9.42 10.25 -4.72
CA GLY A 46 9.18 11.56 -4.13
C GLY A 46 7.99 11.63 -3.16
N ARG A 47 7.13 10.60 -3.10
CA ARG A 47 6.13 10.45 -2.04
C ARG A 47 6.72 9.62 -0.91
N THR A 48 7.19 10.29 0.14
CA THR A 48 7.23 9.64 1.46
C THR A 48 5.79 9.31 1.82
N PRO A 49 5.42 8.03 2.00
CA PRO A 49 4.09 7.73 2.46
C PRO A 49 3.96 8.34 3.85
N ASP A 50 3.07 9.32 3.96
CA ASP A 50 2.75 9.99 5.21
C ASP A 50 1.97 9.01 6.10
N TYR A 51 2.70 8.04 6.64
CA TYR A 51 2.21 7.12 7.66
C TYR A 51 2.34 7.72 9.06
N SER A 52 2.63 9.01 9.17
CA SER A 52 2.62 9.75 10.43
C SER A 52 1.37 10.64 10.48
N PRO A 53 0.16 10.05 10.65
CA PRO A 53 -1.03 10.85 10.84
C PRO A 53 -0.80 11.73 12.07
N ASP A 54 -0.95 13.04 11.88
CA ASP A 54 -0.68 14.05 12.90
C ASP A 54 -1.34 13.64 14.22
N VAL A 55 -0.49 13.34 15.21
CA VAL A 55 -0.91 12.81 16.51
C VAL A 55 -1.75 13.81 17.29
N ARG A 56 -1.67 15.10 16.93
CA ARG A 56 -2.47 16.19 17.49
C ARG A 56 -3.90 16.18 16.96
N GLN A 57 -4.11 15.64 15.75
CA GLN A 57 -5.41 15.54 15.09
C GLN A 57 -6.19 14.27 15.44
N ARG A 58 -5.68 13.44 16.36
CA ARG A 58 -6.33 12.19 16.76
C ARG A 58 -7.60 12.48 17.56
N LYS A 59 -8.71 11.84 17.14
CA LYS A 59 -9.99 11.88 17.87
C LYS A 59 -9.88 11.32 19.29
N GLN A 60 -8.96 10.38 19.54
CA GLN A 60 -8.70 9.83 20.86
C GLN A 60 -7.26 10.10 21.30
N ARG A 61 -7.09 10.57 22.55
CA ARG A 61 -5.81 10.91 23.20
C ARG A 61 -4.89 11.82 22.35
N PRO A 62 -5.35 13.02 21.96
CA PRO A 62 -4.47 13.98 21.29
C PRO A 62 -3.33 14.41 22.21
N VAL A 63 -2.13 14.56 21.66
CA VAL A 63 -0.99 15.13 22.39
C VAL A 63 -1.18 16.64 22.49
N GLN A 64 -1.34 17.17 23.70
CA GLN A 64 -1.34 18.61 23.95
C GLN A 64 0.09 19.13 23.98
N GLU A 65 0.35 20.25 23.32
CA GLU A 65 1.65 20.92 23.39
C GLU A 65 1.88 21.38 24.83
N ARG A 66 3.01 20.98 25.41
CA ARG A 66 3.32 21.29 26.82
C ARG A 66 3.67 22.77 26.89
N ALA A 67 2.74 23.59 27.36
CA ALA A 67 2.97 25.01 27.59
C ALA A 67 4.14 25.20 28.57
N ALA A 68 5.11 26.03 28.17
CA ALA A 68 6.26 26.44 28.98
C ALA A 68 5.85 27.45 30.06
#